data_AF-A0A1Y1WDR3-F1
#
_entry.id   AF-A0A1Y1WDR3-F1
#
_cell.length_a   1.000
_cell.length_b   1.000
_cell.length_c   1.000
_cell.angle_alpha   90.00
_cell.angle_beta   90.00
_cell.angle_gamma   90.00
#
_symmetry.space_group_name_H-M   'P 1'
#
loop_
_entity.id
_entity.type
_entity.pdbx_description
1 polymer ?
#
loop_
_entity_poly.entity_id
_entity_poly.type
_entity_poly.pdbx_seq_one_letter_code
_entity_poly.pdbx_strand_id
1 'polypeptide(L)'
;MGWGVTSNAPGAHTVQVMNRVDLHVADAKMCRRVDETFDSNNGPFICTGTQPGNKDECNGDSGSPAIITMVNGRPRTIQETAPGRLSRQQDLGPVADMRLIGLTSYGDNADHDPHPPCGDPSGFGFSTHIAYYTDFILQATGLTKDRLQEPIKFDRLAEAPKPSGGARAVDPMAGLHLWLIIALVASWLLRR
;
A
#
# COMPACT_ATOMS: atom_id res chain seq x y z
N MET A 1 -6.56 8.28 -0.50
CA MET A 1 -5.83 9.54 -0.81
C MET A 1 -5.28 9.40 -2.20
N GLY A 2 -5.32 10.42 -3.07
CA GLY A 2 -4.91 10.23 -4.45
C GLY A 2 -4.88 11.50 -5.29
N TRP A 3 -4.80 11.30 -6.60
CA TRP A 3 -4.67 12.36 -7.62
C TRP A 3 -5.79 12.28 -8.66
N GLY A 4 -6.86 11.56 -8.36
CA GLY A 4 -8.04 11.45 -9.21
C GLY A 4 -8.67 12.81 -9.52
N VAL A 5 -9.58 12.80 -10.49
CA VAL A 5 -10.29 14.01 -10.89
C VAL A 5 -11.16 14.52 -9.73
N THR A 6 -11.29 15.84 -9.61
CA THR A 6 -12.06 16.49 -8.54
C THR A 6 -13.33 17.17 -9.05
N SER A 7 -13.68 16.94 -10.32
CA SER A 7 -14.80 17.56 -11.01
C SER A 7 -15.44 16.58 -11.99
N ASN A 8 -16.77 16.62 -12.06
CA ASN A 8 -17.56 15.86 -13.04
C ASN A 8 -17.74 16.62 -14.38
N ALA A 9 -17.08 17.78 -14.54
CA ALA A 9 -17.16 18.54 -15.79
C ALA A 9 -16.53 17.77 -16.96
N PRO A 10 -17.09 17.89 -18.19
CA PRO A 10 -16.46 17.33 -19.38
C PRO A 10 -15.03 17.83 -19.53
N GLY A 11 -14.09 16.91 -19.81
CA GLY A 11 -12.67 17.25 -19.92
C GLY A 11 -11.96 17.47 -18.58
N ALA A 12 -12.55 17.06 -17.46
CA ALA A 12 -11.81 17.02 -16.19
C ALA A 12 -10.59 16.08 -16.29
N HIS A 13 -9.50 16.49 -15.66
CA HIS A 13 -8.24 15.74 -15.63
C HIS A 13 -7.76 15.55 -14.20
N THR A 14 -6.90 14.55 -14.01
CA THR A 14 -6.25 14.26 -12.73
C THR A 14 -5.48 15.47 -12.21
N VAL A 15 -5.41 15.61 -10.90
CA VAL A 15 -4.73 16.75 -10.26
C VAL A 15 -3.23 16.49 -10.08
N GLN A 16 -2.45 17.55 -9.95
CA GLN A 16 -1.00 17.46 -9.68
C GLN A 16 -0.68 17.42 -8.18
N VAL A 17 -1.57 18.00 -7.36
CA VAL A 17 -1.44 18.03 -5.91
C VAL A 17 -2.31 16.94 -5.32
N MET A 18 -1.72 16.11 -4.46
CA MET A 18 -2.41 15.00 -3.83
C MET A 18 -3.56 15.52 -2.97
N ASN A 19 -4.73 14.93 -3.16
CA ASN A 19 -5.91 15.18 -2.36
C ASN A 19 -6.16 14.06 -1.37
N ARG A 20 -6.92 14.39 -0.33
CA ARG A 20 -7.45 13.43 0.62
C ARG A 20 -8.92 13.70 0.84
N VAL A 21 -9.64 12.62 1.10
CA VAL A 21 -11.03 12.65 1.47
C VAL A 21 -11.24 11.64 2.58
N ASP A 22 -12.11 12.00 3.51
CA ASP A 22 -12.54 11.14 4.61
C ASP A 22 -13.84 10.47 4.14
N LEU A 23 -13.85 9.14 4.09
CA LEU A 23 -15.01 8.32 3.66
C LEU A 23 -15.51 7.43 4.79
N HIS A 24 -16.76 7.01 4.66
CA HIS A 24 -17.41 6.15 5.64
C HIS A 24 -17.42 4.70 5.16
N VAL A 25 -16.99 3.79 6.02
CA VAL A 25 -17.19 2.35 5.78
C VAL A 25 -18.68 2.08 5.78
N ALA A 26 -19.19 1.54 4.68
CA ALA A 26 -20.61 1.33 4.47
C ALA A 26 -21.10 0.00 5.04
N ASP A 27 -22.41 -0.06 5.34
CA ASP A 27 -23.08 -1.29 5.73
C ASP A 27 -23.07 -2.31 4.59
N ALA A 28 -22.75 -3.56 4.92
CA ALA A 28 -22.67 -4.62 3.91
C ALA A 28 -23.98 -4.82 3.13
N LYS A 29 -25.14 -4.58 3.75
CA LYS A 29 -26.44 -4.63 3.08
C LYS A 29 -26.58 -3.55 1.99
N MET A 30 -25.98 -2.39 2.20
CA MET A 30 -26.01 -1.30 1.22
C MET A 30 -25.04 -1.58 0.07
N CYS A 31 -23.83 -2.04 0.38
CA CYS A 31 -22.85 -2.46 -0.62
C CYS A 31 -23.39 -3.57 -1.53
N ARG A 32 -24.18 -4.51 -0.99
CA ARG A 32 -24.86 -5.56 -1.77
C ARG A 32 -25.85 -5.06 -2.81
N ARG A 33 -26.31 -3.82 -2.71
CA ARG A 33 -27.17 -3.23 -3.74
C ARG A 33 -26.38 -2.87 -5.01
N VAL A 34 -25.06 -2.76 -4.90
CA VAL A 34 -24.15 -2.36 -5.97
C VAL A 34 -23.23 -3.52 -6.37
N ASP A 35 -22.83 -4.37 -5.45
CA ASP A 35 -22.17 -5.64 -5.76
C ASP A 35 -22.88 -6.76 -5.00
N GLU A 36 -23.75 -7.51 -5.69
CA GLU A 36 -24.51 -8.60 -5.10
C GLU A 36 -23.63 -9.70 -4.48
N THR A 37 -22.37 -9.81 -4.91
CA THR A 37 -21.39 -10.77 -4.38
C THR A 37 -20.73 -10.31 -3.09
N PHE A 38 -20.94 -9.04 -2.69
CA PHE A 38 -20.36 -8.48 -1.49
C PHE A 38 -20.97 -9.07 -0.21
N ASP A 39 -20.17 -9.80 0.58
CA ASP A 39 -20.66 -10.36 1.85
C ASP A 39 -20.45 -9.41 3.03
N SER A 40 -19.21 -8.98 3.27
CA SER A 40 -18.84 -8.10 4.37
C SER A 40 -17.50 -7.40 4.15
N ASN A 41 -17.24 -6.35 4.93
CA ASN A 41 -15.95 -5.66 4.97
C ASN A 41 -14.80 -6.51 5.53
N ASN A 42 -15.06 -7.76 5.95
CA ASN A 42 -14.04 -8.73 6.34
C ASN A 42 -13.63 -9.65 5.18
N GLY A 43 -14.30 -9.53 4.02
CA GLY A 43 -14.00 -10.27 2.81
C GLY A 43 -12.84 -9.65 1.99
N PRO A 44 -12.78 -9.91 0.68
CA PRO A 44 -11.71 -9.44 -0.20
C PRO A 44 -11.75 -7.93 -0.47
N PHE A 45 -12.86 -7.25 -0.17
CA PHE A 45 -13.02 -5.81 -0.37
C PHE A 45 -13.55 -5.14 0.90
N ILE A 46 -13.13 -3.89 1.10
CA ILE A 46 -13.73 -2.94 2.02
C ILE A 46 -14.58 -1.99 1.18
N CYS A 47 -15.84 -1.83 1.57
CA CYS A 47 -16.80 -0.97 0.91
C CYS A 47 -16.98 0.35 1.66
N THR A 48 -16.95 1.45 0.92
CA THR A 48 -17.18 2.82 1.37
C THR A 48 -18.43 3.39 0.70
N GLY A 49 -19.12 4.31 1.37
CA GLY A 49 -20.26 5.03 0.81
C GLY A 49 -19.93 6.52 0.63
N THR A 50 -20.55 7.15 -0.36
CA THR A 50 -20.36 8.58 -0.65
C THR A 50 -21.11 9.51 0.30
N GLN A 51 -22.06 8.97 1.06
CA GLN A 51 -22.81 9.68 2.09
C GLN A 51 -22.20 9.53 3.49
N PRO A 52 -22.32 10.56 4.33
CA PRO A 52 -22.77 11.92 4.01
C PRO A 52 -21.74 12.74 3.20
N GLY A 53 -22.23 13.71 2.43
CA GLY A 53 -21.39 14.79 1.88
C GLY A 53 -20.87 14.60 0.47
N ASN A 54 -21.36 13.59 -0.27
CA ASN A 54 -21.07 13.36 -1.69
C ASN A 54 -19.57 13.30 -1.99
N LYS A 55 -18.83 12.60 -1.13
CA LYS A 55 -17.38 12.45 -1.19
C LYS A 55 -17.02 11.08 -1.73
N ASP A 56 -15.99 10.99 -2.54
CA ASP A 56 -15.72 9.75 -3.28
C ASP A 56 -14.25 9.57 -3.63
N GLU A 57 -13.89 8.34 -3.95
CA GLU A 57 -12.69 8.02 -4.73
C GLU A 57 -13.06 8.04 -6.22
N CYS A 58 -12.32 8.79 -7.03
CA CYS A 58 -12.75 9.09 -8.39
C CYS A 58 -11.79 8.53 -9.45
N ASN A 59 -12.13 8.71 -10.72
CA ASN A 59 -11.28 8.32 -11.84
C ASN A 59 -9.85 8.85 -11.66
N GLY A 60 -8.88 7.93 -11.68
CA GLY A 60 -7.46 8.22 -11.40
C GLY A 60 -7.01 7.92 -9.98
N ASP A 61 -7.91 7.56 -9.05
CA ASP A 61 -7.55 7.13 -7.69
C ASP A 61 -7.34 5.61 -7.57
N SER A 62 -7.56 4.83 -8.64
CA SER A 62 -7.35 3.38 -8.64
C SER A 62 -5.91 3.00 -8.24
N GLY A 63 -5.78 2.04 -7.34
CA GLY A 63 -4.54 1.61 -6.71
C GLY A 63 -4.05 2.52 -5.57
N SER A 64 -4.73 3.64 -5.31
CA SER A 64 -4.33 4.56 -4.25
C SER A 64 -4.63 4.01 -2.85
N PRO A 65 -3.89 4.44 -1.81
CA PRO A 65 -4.05 3.90 -0.47
C PRO A 65 -5.32 4.41 0.23
N ALA A 66 -6.09 3.46 0.75
CA ALA A 66 -7.13 3.68 1.76
C ALA A 66 -6.53 3.42 3.15
N ILE A 67 -6.59 4.43 4.02
CA ILE A 67 -5.95 4.38 5.34
C ILE A 67 -6.96 4.67 6.46
N ILE A 68 -6.75 4.07 7.63
CA ILE A 68 -7.44 4.43 8.86
C ILE A 68 -6.47 5.11 9.82
N THR A 69 -6.97 6.10 10.56
CA THR A 69 -6.24 6.69 11.69
C THR A 69 -6.67 6.00 12.96
N MET A 70 -5.71 5.55 13.77
CA MET A 70 -5.92 4.95 15.07
C MET A 70 -5.58 5.96 16.16
N VAL A 71 -6.47 6.09 17.14
CA VAL A 71 -6.27 6.93 18.34
C VAL A 71 -6.46 6.02 19.55
N ASN A 72 -5.44 5.94 20.41
CA ASN A 72 -5.43 5.06 21.60
C ASN A 72 -5.83 3.60 21.27
N GLY A 73 -5.31 3.07 20.15
CA GLY A 73 -5.57 1.70 19.70
C GLY A 73 -6.95 1.44 19.10
N ARG A 74 -7.77 2.47 18.87
CA ARG A 74 -9.10 2.37 18.26
C ARG A 74 -9.18 3.15 16.95
N PRO A 75 -9.94 2.69 15.94
CA PRO A 75 -10.18 3.48 14.74
C PRO A 75 -10.85 4.82 15.09
N ARG A 76 -10.28 5.91 14.59
CA ARG A 76 -10.88 7.24 14.71
C ARG A 76 -12.21 7.23 13.96
N THR A 77 -13.30 7.39 14.70
CA THR A 77 -14.62 7.57 14.10
C THR A 77 -14.77 9.02 13.70
N ILE A 78 -15.12 9.27 12.44
CA ILE A 78 -15.51 10.60 11.98
C ILE A 78 -16.97 10.77 12.41
N GLN A 79 -17.20 11.27 13.63
CA GLN A 79 -18.53 11.76 13.98
C GLN A 79 -18.71 13.10 13.28
N GLU A 80 -19.66 13.16 12.35
CA GLU A 80 -20.08 14.42 11.73
C GLU A 80 -20.90 15.21 12.77
N THR A 81 -20.21 15.86 13.69
CA THR A 81 -20.83 16.79 14.63
C THR A 81 -21.12 18.10 13.91
N ALA A 82 -22.18 18.11 13.09
CA ALA A 82 -22.66 19.22 12.27
C ALA A 82 -21.80 19.62 11.04
N PRO A 83 -22.44 20.10 9.95
CA PRO A 83 -21.73 20.56 8.76
C PRO A 83 -20.77 21.70 9.11
N GLY A 84 -19.50 21.54 8.74
CA GLY A 84 -18.46 22.55 8.95
C GLY A 84 -17.76 22.53 10.32
N ARG A 85 -18.09 21.59 11.22
CA ARG A 85 -17.38 21.45 12.50
C ARG A 85 -16.84 20.04 12.67
N LEU A 86 -15.74 19.75 11.95
CA LEU A 86 -14.82 18.72 12.42
C LEU A 86 -14.39 19.16 13.82
N SER A 87 -14.79 18.41 14.85
CA SER A 87 -14.27 18.59 16.19
C SER A 87 -12.75 18.47 16.14
N ARG A 88 -12.07 19.62 15.97
CA ARG A 88 -10.62 19.82 16.11
C ARG A 88 -10.22 19.72 17.58
N GLN A 89 -10.95 18.95 18.36
CA GLN A 89 -10.93 19.10 19.80
C GLN A 89 -10.15 17.93 20.40
N GLN A 90 -8.87 18.22 20.65
CA GLN A 90 -8.14 17.83 21.86
C GLN A 90 -7.77 16.34 22.07
N ASP A 91 -8.09 15.43 21.15
CA ASP A 91 -7.69 14.01 21.26
C ASP A 91 -6.45 13.60 20.45
N LEU A 92 -5.74 14.55 19.82
CA LEU A 92 -4.44 14.26 19.21
C LEU A 92 -3.37 14.19 20.31
N GLY A 93 -3.44 13.14 21.12
CA GLY A 93 -2.27 12.66 21.86
C GLY A 93 -1.11 12.34 20.90
N PRO A 94 0.12 12.21 21.41
CA PRO A 94 1.36 12.26 20.63
C PRO A 94 1.58 11.15 19.58
N VAL A 95 0.65 10.20 19.39
CA VAL A 95 0.81 9.14 18.38
C VAL A 95 -0.54 8.83 17.71
N ALA A 96 -0.80 9.48 16.57
CA ALA A 96 -1.78 8.98 15.62
C ALA A 96 -1.10 7.89 14.78
N ASP A 97 -1.54 6.64 14.91
CA ASP A 97 -1.05 5.50 14.13
C ASP A 97 -1.91 5.36 12.87
N MET A 98 -1.32 5.50 11.68
CA MET A 98 -2.03 5.34 10.41
C MET A 98 -1.78 3.96 9.84
N ARG A 99 -2.86 3.27 9.47
CA ARG A 99 -2.79 1.90 8.93
C ARG A 99 -3.35 1.86 7.54
N LEU A 100 -2.61 1.25 6.63
CA LEU A 100 -3.07 0.94 5.29
C LEU A 100 -4.06 -0.24 5.38
N ILE A 101 -5.31 -0.01 4.98
CA ILE A 101 -6.39 -1.02 5.04
C ILE A 101 -6.80 -1.54 3.68
N GLY A 102 -6.61 -0.74 2.64
CA GLY A 102 -6.93 -1.18 1.29
C GLY A 102 -6.28 -0.36 0.19
N LEU A 103 -6.51 -0.83 -1.03
CA LEU A 103 -6.15 -0.15 -2.26
C LEU A 103 -7.44 0.12 -3.03
N THR A 104 -7.71 1.38 -3.38
CA THR A 104 -8.90 1.74 -4.17
C THR A 104 -8.95 0.88 -5.43
N SER A 105 -10.06 0.19 -5.67
CA SER A 105 -10.19 -0.72 -6.81
C SER A 105 -11.19 -0.18 -7.82
N TYR A 106 -12.47 -0.23 -7.47
CA TYR A 106 -13.59 0.14 -8.33
C TYR A 106 -14.69 0.81 -7.51
N GLY A 107 -15.68 1.40 -8.19
CA GLY A 107 -16.87 1.97 -7.58
C GLY A 107 -18.00 2.01 -8.59
N ASP A 108 -19.22 2.10 -8.09
CA ASP A 108 -20.46 2.15 -8.89
C ASP A 108 -21.59 2.76 -8.04
N ASN A 109 -22.76 3.02 -8.63
CA ASN A 109 -23.93 3.56 -7.94
C ASN A 109 -25.09 2.55 -7.92
N ALA A 110 -26.11 2.83 -7.11
CA ALA A 110 -27.24 1.92 -6.93
C ALA A 110 -28.08 1.70 -8.20
N ASP A 111 -27.97 2.60 -9.18
CA ASP A 111 -28.67 2.53 -10.45
C ASP A 111 -27.85 1.83 -11.55
N HIS A 112 -26.59 1.44 -11.25
CA HIS A 112 -25.63 0.89 -12.20
C HIS A 112 -25.50 1.75 -13.47
N ASP A 113 -25.42 3.07 -13.29
CA ASP A 113 -25.13 3.97 -14.40
C ASP A 113 -23.77 3.56 -15.01
N PRO A 114 -23.66 3.38 -16.33
CA PRO A 114 -22.37 3.05 -16.96
C PRO A 114 -21.27 4.10 -16.72
N HIS A 115 -21.63 5.35 -16.41
CA HIS A 115 -20.71 6.44 -16.12
C HIS A 115 -21.21 7.27 -14.93
N PRO A 116 -21.22 6.70 -13.71
CA PRO A 116 -21.74 7.41 -12.56
C PRO A 116 -20.84 8.61 -12.25
N PRO A 117 -21.42 9.77 -11.90
CA PRO A 117 -20.62 10.92 -11.48
C PRO A 117 -19.91 10.61 -10.16
N CYS A 118 -18.69 11.09 -9.98
CA CYS A 118 -18.02 10.96 -8.69
C CYS A 118 -18.75 11.76 -7.62
N GLY A 119 -18.89 11.15 -6.45
CA GLY A 119 -19.72 11.70 -5.36
C GLY A 119 -21.21 11.56 -5.61
N ASP A 120 -21.63 10.63 -6.49
CA ASP A 120 -23.04 10.24 -6.64
C ASP A 120 -23.66 9.96 -5.26
N PRO A 121 -24.83 10.53 -4.91
CA PRO A 121 -25.43 10.32 -3.60
C PRO A 121 -25.75 8.86 -3.25
N SER A 122 -25.82 7.99 -4.24
CA SER A 122 -26.03 6.54 -4.16
C SER A 122 -24.77 5.73 -4.49
N GLY A 123 -23.63 6.39 -4.61
CA GLY A 123 -22.34 5.79 -4.96
C GLY A 123 -21.70 5.01 -3.81
N PHE A 124 -20.98 3.95 -4.19
CA PHE A 124 -20.18 3.11 -3.30
C PHE A 124 -18.83 2.79 -3.93
N GLY A 125 -17.78 2.88 -3.12
CA GLY A 125 -16.41 2.53 -3.49
C GLY A 125 -16.02 1.18 -2.89
N PHE A 126 -15.19 0.43 -3.61
CA PHE A 126 -14.68 -0.87 -3.19
C PHE A 126 -13.16 -0.88 -3.27
N SER A 127 -12.53 -1.02 -2.12
CA SER A 127 -11.08 -1.10 -1.97
C SER A 127 -10.64 -2.52 -1.65
N THR A 128 -9.62 -3.03 -2.33
CA THR A 128 -9.04 -4.36 -2.05
C THR A 128 -8.58 -4.42 -0.60
N HIS A 129 -9.10 -5.35 0.18
CA HIS A 129 -8.82 -5.45 1.62
C HIS A 129 -7.45 -6.09 1.86
N ILE A 130 -6.45 -5.28 2.22
CA ILE A 130 -5.06 -5.75 2.30
C ILE A 130 -4.89 -6.88 3.32
N ALA A 131 -5.54 -6.79 4.49
CA ALA A 131 -5.40 -7.81 5.51
C ALA A 131 -5.95 -9.17 5.06
N TYR A 132 -6.98 -9.20 4.20
CA TYR A 132 -7.51 -10.43 3.61
C TYR A 132 -6.47 -11.14 2.74
N TYR A 133 -5.63 -10.39 2.02
CA TYR A 133 -4.59 -10.92 1.14
C TYR A 133 -3.22 -11.06 1.83
N THR A 134 -3.15 -11.00 3.17
CA THR A 134 -1.87 -11.07 3.90
C THR A 134 -1.07 -12.31 3.52
N ASP A 135 -1.69 -13.48 3.46
CA ASP A 135 -0.98 -14.73 3.16
C ASP A 135 -0.36 -14.72 1.76
N PHE A 136 -1.09 -14.19 0.77
CA PHE A 136 -0.57 -13.97 -0.58
C PHE A 136 0.61 -12.99 -0.57
N ILE A 137 0.50 -11.88 0.16
CA ILE A 137 1.58 -10.89 0.27
C ILE A 137 2.82 -11.52 0.90
N LEU A 138 2.67 -12.26 2.00
CA LEU A 138 3.78 -12.94 2.68
C LEU A 138 4.44 -13.96 1.74
N GLN A 139 3.63 -14.75 1.03
CA GLN A 139 4.13 -15.72 0.06
C GLN A 139 4.88 -15.06 -1.11
N ALA A 140 4.33 -14.00 -1.68
CA ALA A 140 4.89 -13.32 -2.84
C ALA A 140 6.17 -12.52 -2.52
N THR A 141 6.27 -12.00 -1.30
CA THR A 141 7.39 -11.15 -0.87
C THR A 141 8.47 -11.88 -0.07
N GLY A 142 8.15 -13.06 0.49
CA GLY A 142 9.02 -13.76 1.45
C GLY A 142 9.13 -13.06 2.81
N LEU A 143 8.28 -12.07 3.08
CA LEU A 143 8.23 -11.41 4.38
C LEU A 143 7.55 -12.30 5.42
N THR A 144 7.83 -12.03 6.70
CA THR A 144 7.09 -12.63 7.82
C THR A 144 6.00 -11.67 8.30
N LYS A 145 4.99 -12.21 8.99
CA LYS A 145 3.87 -11.41 9.52
C LYS A 145 4.34 -10.30 10.45
N ASP A 146 5.32 -10.58 11.32
CA ASP A 146 5.88 -9.59 12.23
C ASP A 146 6.51 -8.41 11.48
N ARG A 147 7.16 -8.67 10.34
CA ARG A 147 7.76 -7.64 9.49
C ARG A 147 6.74 -6.71 8.82
N LEU A 148 5.49 -7.14 8.68
CA LEU A 148 4.40 -6.29 8.19
C LEU A 148 3.74 -5.46 9.30
N GLN A 149 3.89 -5.88 10.56
CA GLN A 149 3.23 -5.26 11.71
C GLN A 149 4.16 -4.35 12.51
N GLU A 150 5.47 -4.57 12.44
CA GLU A 150 6.46 -3.67 13.03
C GLU A 150 6.52 -2.33 12.27
N PRO A 151 6.66 -1.20 12.98
CA PRO A 151 7.00 0.06 12.35
C PRO A 151 8.24 -0.12 11.47
N ILE A 152 8.15 0.26 10.20
CA ILE A 152 9.29 0.14 9.28
C ILE A 152 10.42 1.00 9.84
N LYS A 153 11.48 0.34 10.32
CA LYS A 153 12.73 0.99 10.66
C LYS A 153 13.48 1.22 9.35
N PHE A 154 13.36 2.43 8.81
CA PHE A 154 14.14 2.89 7.66
C PHE A 154 15.59 3.22 8.02
N ASP A 155 15.99 3.00 9.28
CA ASP A 155 17.38 3.02 9.68
C ASP A 155 18.13 2.11 8.72
N ARG A 156 18.89 2.77 7.84
CA ARG A 156 19.59 2.27 6.65
C ARG A 156 19.92 0.80 6.79
N LEU A 157 19.65 0.01 5.73
CA LEU A 157 20.31 -1.26 5.43
C LEU A 157 21.63 -1.32 6.21
N ALA A 158 21.59 -2.00 7.37
CA ALA A 158 22.74 -2.03 8.25
C ALA A 158 23.90 -2.52 7.39
N GLU A 159 25.01 -1.79 7.44
CA GLU A 159 26.25 -2.14 6.76
C GLU A 159 26.38 -3.65 6.67
N ALA A 160 26.51 -4.16 5.45
CA ALA A 160 26.82 -5.56 5.22
C ALA A 160 27.86 -5.98 6.28
N PRO A 161 27.65 -7.09 7.00
CA PRO A 161 28.51 -7.45 8.12
C PRO A 161 29.96 -7.40 7.63
N LYS A 162 30.77 -6.51 8.21
CA LYS A 162 32.20 -6.50 7.94
C LYS A 162 32.67 -7.93 8.20
N PRO A 163 33.37 -8.57 7.25
CA PRO A 163 33.82 -9.94 7.44
C PRO A 163 34.64 -9.99 8.72
N SER A 164 34.08 -10.59 9.77
CA SER A 164 34.77 -10.93 10.99
C SER A 164 35.60 -12.17 10.69
N GLY A 165 36.67 -11.97 9.94
CA GLY A 165 37.63 -12.99 9.57
C GLY A 165 38.96 -12.30 9.43
N GLY A 166 39.81 -12.46 10.44
CA GLY A 166 41.18 -11.97 10.40
C GLY A 166 41.83 -12.39 9.08
N ALA A 167 42.54 -11.46 8.46
CA ALA A 167 43.40 -11.75 7.34
C ALA A 167 44.34 -12.90 7.75
N ARG A 168 44.05 -14.13 7.30
CA ARG A 168 45.11 -15.12 7.18
C ARG A 168 46.04 -14.57 6.12
N ALA A 169 47.28 -14.31 6.53
CA ALA A 169 48.37 -14.07 5.59
C ALA A 169 48.31 -15.16 4.51
N VAL A 170 48.12 -14.73 3.27
CA VAL A 170 48.24 -15.62 2.12
C VAL A 170 49.72 -15.96 2.04
N ASP A 171 50.03 -17.24 2.22
CA ASP A 171 51.39 -17.76 2.10
C ASP A 171 51.93 -17.45 0.68
N PRO A 172 53.01 -16.68 0.53
CA PRO A 172 53.53 -16.26 -0.79
C PRO A 172 54.02 -17.44 -1.65
N MET A 173 54.08 -18.65 -1.11
CA MET A 173 54.54 -19.85 -1.82
C MET A 173 53.48 -20.46 -2.76
N ALA A 174 52.19 -20.15 -2.60
CA ALA A 174 51.14 -20.74 -3.46
C ALA A 174 51.11 -20.15 -4.89
N GLY A 175 51.73 -18.99 -5.12
CA GLY A 175 51.79 -18.34 -6.43
C GLY A 175 52.84 -18.92 -7.39
N LEU A 176 53.88 -19.57 -6.89
CA LEU A 176 54.96 -20.10 -7.75
C LEU A 176 54.53 -21.32 -8.59
N HIS A 177 53.64 -22.15 -8.04
CA HIS A 177 53.21 -23.37 -8.73
C HIS A 177 52.30 -23.10 -9.94
N LEU A 178 51.49 -22.04 -9.89
CA LEU A 178 50.59 -21.70 -11.00
C LEU A 178 51.34 -21.10 -12.20
N TRP A 179 52.37 -20.29 -11.94
CA TRP A 179 53.23 -19.74 -13.01
C TRP A 179 54.06 -20.81 -13.72
N LEU A 180 54.56 -21.81 -12.98
CA LEU A 180 55.27 -22.96 -13.57
C LEU A 180 54.35 -23.80 -14.47
N ILE A 181 53.10 -24.02 -14.05
CA ILE A 181 52.11 -24.74 -14.86
C ILE A 181 51.77 -23.95 -16.14
N ILE A 182 51.55 -22.63 -16.03
CA ILE A 182 51.27 -21.77 -17.19
C ILE A 182 52.46 -21.75 -18.16
N ALA A 183 53.70 -21.66 -17.66
CA ALA A 183 54.90 -21.68 -18.49
C ALA A 183 55.11 -23.03 -19.20
N LEU A 184 54.83 -24.15 -18.54
CA LEU A 184 54.92 -25.49 -19.14
C LEU A 184 53.85 -25.69 -20.23
N VAL A 185 52.62 -25.23 -20.00
CA VAL A 185 51.54 -25.29 -21.00
C VAL A 185 51.86 -24.40 -22.21
N ALA A 186 52.36 -23.18 -21.98
CA ALA A 186 52.77 -22.29 -23.07
C ALA A 186 53.94 -22.85 -23.90
N SER A 187 54.93 -23.48 -23.25
CA SER A 187 56.07 -24.08 -23.95
C SER A 187 55.67 -25.32 -24.76
N TRP A 188 54.67 -26.09 -24.31
CA TRP A 188 54.09 -27.20 -25.07
C TRP A 188 53.30 -26.73 -26.29
N LEU A 189 52.49 -25.67 -26.14
CA LEU A 189 51.73 -25.08 -27.25
C LEU A 189 52.63 -24.48 -28.34
N LEU A 190 53.79 -23.94 -27.97
CA LEU A 190 54.76 -23.36 -28.91
C LEU A 190 55.66 -24.38 -29.61
N ARG A 191 55.59 -25.67 -29.25
CA ARG A 191 56.35 -26.77 -29.88
C ARG A 191 55.49 -27.68 -30.77
N ARG A 192 54.24 -27.30 -31.05
CA ARG A 192 53.39 -27.91 -32.07
C ARG A 192 53.35 -27.06 -33.33
#